data_AF-A0A4R8TBA9-F1
#
_entry.id   AF-A0A4R8TBA9-F1
#
_cell.length_a   1.000
_cell.length_b   1.000
_cell.length_c   1.000
_cell.angle_alpha   90.00
_cell.angle_beta   90.00
_cell.angle_gamma   90.00
#
_symmetry.space_group_name_H-M   'P 1'
#
loop_
_entity.id
_entity.type
_entity.pdbx_description
1 polymer ?
#
loop_
_entity_poly.entity_id
_entity_poly.type
_entity_poly.pdbx_seq_one_letter_code
_entity_poly.pdbx_strand_id
1 'polypeptide(L)'
;MIANFHQPRRLKTPFIAAAVFISVTGFFLFFRRPLVQYFVAPWTSQQYGGSWMNSTKPNWSQPSLGQGMPGKTECASRHVQAILDPKNGDIPIVNCPALNTTRYGVLKPTQNLGRRHFFFALDLRQVVDLLPQLIGSVLEAVNFLGPENCALSIVEGISTDGTYETLYRLRGHLDRMGVAYHLQTSNIDSHSGDRIGKLAKLRNLALEPMMAEAESYDRRATVVFLNDVAACAEDILELAYQKQAQGADMTCAMDYHFLRWAPHNGEPSFYDSWISRGINGDTFLPVPDRTPKGEQWSDVANMFWNAPGSQNRYLDRKPLQVFACWNGAVAVTGEPFLRRELDFRRSYRGECHTGEPTLLCKDLWNLGHGKIAVVPSVSLAYNVNDGRQIKEERGFVSTWVATEHKGPPVQISWQLRPPEMVKCMPTFRKQFWRPWNEGLKTNEGL
;
A
#
# COMPACT_ATOMS: atom_id res chain seq x y z
N MET A 1 8.19 75.89 -48.77
CA MET A 1 7.39 75.07 -49.69
C MET A 1 7.89 73.63 -49.61
N ILE A 2 7.02 72.69 -49.19
CA ILE A 2 7.02 71.23 -49.44
C ILE A 2 8.24 70.46 -48.85
N ALA A 3 8.14 69.83 -47.66
CA ALA A 3 7.63 68.47 -47.33
C ALA A 3 8.44 67.33 -47.99
N ASN A 4 8.76 66.17 -47.41
CA ASN A 4 8.73 65.59 -46.06
C ASN A 4 9.49 64.25 -46.15
N PHE A 5 10.21 63.87 -45.09
CA PHE A 5 10.55 62.53 -44.60
C PHE A 5 10.81 61.33 -45.55
N HIS A 6 12.05 60.83 -45.47
CA HIS A 6 12.40 59.40 -45.58
C HIS A 6 11.55 58.54 -44.63
N GLN A 7 10.88 57.50 -45.16
CA GLN A 7 10.42 56.35 -44.38
C GLN A 7 11.24 55.09 -44.71
N PRO A 8 11.77 54.37 -43.71
CA PRO A 8 12.29 53.02 -43.89
C PRO A 8 11.15 52.00 -43.92
N ARG A 9 11.27 51.03 -44.83
CA ARG A 9 10.35 49.89 -45.02
C ARG A 9 10.07 49.16 -43.70
N ARG A 10 8.89 49.37 -43.13
CA ARG A 10 8.27 48.50 -42.11
C ARG A 10 7.84 47.18 -42.77
N LEU A 11 8.75 46.22 -42.80
CA LEU A 11 8.40 44.81 -42.65
C LEU A 11 9.21 44.28 -41.46
N LYS A 12 8.69 43.22 -40.81
CA LYS A 12 9.31 42.42 -39.73
C LYS A 12 8.76 42.61 -38.30
N THR A 13 7.47 42.87 -38.13
CA THR A 13 6.81 42.65 -36.82
C THR A 13 5.71 41.58 -36.88
N PRO A 14 4.77 41.59 -37.84
CA PRO A 14 3.71 40.56 -37.87
C PRO A 14 4.22 39.18 -38.32
N PHE A 15 5.25 39.12 -39.17
CA PHE A 15 5.88 37.86 -39.59
C PHE A 15 6.68 37.18 -38.47
N ILE A 16 7.33 37.96 -37.60
CA ILE A 16 8.06 37.42 -36.44
C ILE A 16 7.06 36.91 -35.40
N ALA A 17 5.96 37.64 -35.15
CA ALA A 17 4.91 37.20 -34.24
C ALA A 17 4.23 35.90 -34.70
N ALA A 18 3.94 35.75 -35.99
CA ALA A 18 3.35 34.52 -36.54
C ALA A 18 4.32 33.32 -36.46
N ALA A 19 5.62 33.53 -36.75
CA ALA A 19 6.63 32.47 -36.66
C ALA A 19 6.87 32.00 -35.21
N VAL A 20 6.87 32.93 -34.25
CA VAL A 20 6.97 32.61 -32.81
C VAL A 20 5.72 31.88 -32.34
N PHE A 21 4.52 32.30 -32.76
CA PHE A 21 3.28 31.64 -32.37
C PHE A 21 3.17 30.21 -32.94
N ILE A 22 3.58 29.98 -34.19
CA ILE A 22 3.62 28.64 -34.79
C ILE A 22 4.70 27.76 -34.14
N SER A 23 5.84 28.33 -33.76
CA SER A 23 6.91 27.59 -33.07
C SER A 23 6.52 27.21 -31.64
N VAL A 24 5.91 28.13 -30.89
CA VAL A 24 5.43 27.88 -29.52
C VAL A 24 4.24 26.94 -29.54
N THR A 25 3.28 27.10 -30.46
CA THR A 25 2.12 26.21 -30.57
C THR A 25 2.54 24.85 -31.12
N GLY A 26 3.48 24.79 -32.07
CA GLY A 26 4.08 23.56 -32.58
C GLY A 26 4.85 22.81 -31.50
N PHE A 27 5.64 23.51 -30.68
CA PHE A 27 6.30 22.97 -29.50
C PHE A 27 5.27 22.42 -28.50
N PHE A 28 4.24 23.20 -28.16
CA PHE A 28 3.17 22.74 -27.26
C PHE A 28 2.33 21.59 -27.83
N LEU A 29 2.17 21.48 -29.15
CA LEU A 29 1.45 20.38 -29.81
C LEU A 29 2.31 19.11 -29.95
N PHE A 30 3.61 19.23 -30.21
CA PHE A 30 4.55 18.10 -30.26
C PHE A 30 4.85 17.54 -28.85
N PHE A 31 4.96 18.41 -27.85
CA PHE A 31 5.16 18.06 -26.44
C PHE A 31 3.84 17.87 -25.66
N ARG A 32 2.69 17.88 -26.34
CA ARG A 32 1.38 17.55 -25.74
C ARG A 32 1.16 16.07 -25.49
N ARG A 33 2.07 15.20 -25.93
CA ARG A 33 2.18 13.86 -25.35
C ARG A 33 2.78 14.03 -23.97
N PRO A 34 2.12 13.58 -22.88
CA PRO A 34 2.69 13.72 -21.55
C PRO A 34 4.10 13.13 -21.58
N LEU A 35 5.11 13.94 -21.25
CA LEU A 35 6.52 13.54 -21.18
C LEU A 35 6.74 12.25 -20.35
N VAL A 36 5.76 11.88 -19.53
CA VAL A 36 5.63 10.59 -18.83
C VAL A 36 5.79 9.38 -19.75
N GLN A 37 5.35 9.44 -21.02
CA GLN A 37 5.49 8.31 -21.96
C GLN A 37 6.90 8.15 -22.53
N TYR A 38 7.75 9.17 -22.50
CA TYR A 38 9.10 9.12 -23.10
C TYR A 38 10.19 8.67 -22.12
N PHE A 39 9.90 8.61 -20.81
CA PHE A 39 10.85 8.13 -19.79
C PHE A 39 10.41 6.82 -19.14
N VAL A 40 9.89 5.88 -19.93
CA VAL A 40 9.85 4.47 -19.52
C VAL A 40 11.27 3.91 -19.65
N ALA A 41 12.13 4.24 -18.69
CA ALA A 41 13.39 3.54 -18.52
C ALA A 41 13.08 2.05 -18.28
N PRO A 42 13.79 1.11 -18.93
CA PRO A 42 13.62 -0.32 -18.65
C PRO A 42 13.82 -0.59 -17.16
N TRP A 43 12.93 -1.38 -16.56
CA TRP A 43 13.14 -1.90 -15.22
C TRP A 43 14.46 -2.68 -15.20
N THR A 44 15.35 -2.32 -14.28
CA THR A 44 16.49 -3.16 -13.91
C THR A 44 16.34 -3.48 -12.44
N SER A 45 16.58 -4.74 -12.08
CA SER A 45 16.71 -5.17 -10.68
C SER A 45 17.74 -4.31 -9.93
N GLN A 46 18.74 -3.79 -10.64
CA GLN A 46 19.74 -2.87 -10.12
C GLN A 46 19.17 -1.52 -9.65
N GLN A 47 18.20 -0.96 -10.37
CA GLN A 47 17.65 0.37 -10.05
C GLN A 47 16.47 0.32 -9.08
N TYR A 48 15.57 -0.66 -9.24
CA TYR A 48 14.28 -0.67 -8.53
C TYR A 48 14.00 -1.97 -7.78
N GLY A 49 14.84 -2.98 -7.99
CA GLY A 49 14.76 -4.25 -7.29
C GLY A 49 15.32 -4.20 -5.88
N GLY A 50 14.98 -5.17 -5.04
CA GLY A 50 15.65 -5.35 -3.76
C GLY A 50 17.16 -5.56 -3.88
N SER A 51 17.93 -5.21 -2.85
CA SER A 51 19.40 -5.35 -2.89
C SER A 51 19.85 -6.80 -3.07
N TRP A 52 19.03 -7.76 -2.63
CA TRP A 52 19.25 -9.21 -2.81
C TRP A 52 19.32 -9.68 -4.26
N MET A 53 18.81 -8.91 -5.22
CA MET A 53 18.93 -9.27 -6.64
C MET A 53 20.31 -8.98 -7.22
N ASN A 54 21.14 -8.19 -6.54
CA ASN A 54 22.50 -7.86 -7.00
C ASN A 54 23.60 -8.38 -6.06
N SER A 55 23.26 -9.04 -4.95
CA SER A 55 24.22 -9.54 -3.98
C SER A 55 23.81 -10.90 -3.40
N THR A 56 24.80 -11.70 -3.03
CA THR A 56 24.60 -12.99 -2.35
C THR A 56 24.10 -12.85 -0.91
N LYS A 57 24.20 -11.64 -0.32
CA LYS A 57 23.64 -11.24 0.98
C LYS A 57 23.25 -9.75 0.99
N PRO A 58 22.09 -9.37 1.52
CA PRO A 58 21.71 -7.98 1.80
C PRO A 58 22.78 -7.19 2.53
N ASN A 59 23.19 -6.05 1.97
CA ASN A 59 24.10 -5.12 2.65
C ASN A 59 23.29 -4.18 3.54
N TRP A 60 22.72 -4.73 4.61
CA TRP A 60 22.01 -3.94 5.61
C TRP A 60 22.86 -3.80 6.87
N SER A 61 22.96 -2.57 7.37
CA SER A 61 23.52 -2.28 8.68
C SER A 61 22.47 -1.62 9.54
N GLN A 62 22.48 -1.98 10.83
CA GLN A 62 21.64 -1.34 11.82
C GLN A 62 21.97 0.17 11.85
N PRO A 63 20.96 1.04 11.72
CA PRO A 63 21.18 2.47 11.72
C PRO A 63 21.65 2.93 13.11
N SER A 64 22.30 4.09 13.19
CA SER A 64 22.81 4.65 14.46
C SER A 64 22.07 5.95 14.81
N LEU A 65 21.97 6.29 16.10
CA LEU A 65 21.26 7.50 16.53
C LEU A 65 21.79 8.79 15.84
N GLY A 66 23.07 8.82 15.45
CA GLY A 66 23.68 9.94 14.73
C GLY A 66 23.14 10.20 13.32
N GLN A 67 22.33 9.28 12.78
CA GLN A 67 21.60 9.47 11.52
C GLN A 67 20.28 10.24 11.71
N GLY A 68 19.84 10.45 12.96
CA GLY A 68 18.66 11.25 13.31
C GLY A 68 18.98 12.71 13.64
N MET A 69 17.96 13.44 14.03
CA MET A 69 18.01 14.81 14.52
C MET A 69 18.17 14.83 16.06
N PRO A 70 19.32 15.30 16.60
CA PRO A 70 19.56 15.31 18.05
C PRO A 70 18.46 16.03 18.86
N GLY A 71 17.88 17.10 18.31
CA GLY A 71 16.82 17.88 18.95
C GLY A 71 15.45 17.18 19.07
N LYS A 72 15.27 16.00 18.49
CA LYS A 72 14.00 15.23 18.56
C LYS A 72 14.02 14.09 19.57
N THR A 73 15.15 13.89 20.24
CA THR A 73 15.40 12.78 21.16
C THR A 73 14.47 12.74 22.38
N GLU A 74 14.14 13.90 22.95
CA GLU A 74 13.26 14.00 24.11
C GLU A 74 11.81 13.70 23.73
N CYS A 75 11.30 14.34 22.67
CA CYS A 75 9.96 14.06 22.11
C CYS A 75 9.79 12.59 21.74
N ALA A 76 10.84 11.96 21.19
CA ALA A 76 10.82 10.53 20.86
C ALA A 76 10.58 9.64 22.08
N SER A 77 11.09 10.02 23.27
CA SER A 77 10.88 9.23 24.50
C SER A 77 9.43 9.25 24.95
N ARG A 78 8.72 10.38 24.80
CA ARG A 78 7.27 10.47 25.03
C ARG A 78 6.49 9.55 24.07
N HIS A 79 6.84 9.55 22.78
CA HIS A 79 6.17 8.67 21.81
C HIS A 79 6.45 7.19 22.07
N VAL A 80 7.68 6.83 22.47
CA VAL A 80 8.01 5.47 22.91
C VAL A 80 7.12 5.05 24.08
N GLN A 81 6.96 5.90 25.08
CA GLN A 81 6.06 5.61 26.20
C GLN A 81 4.62 5.43 25.74
N ALA A 82 4.11 6.29 24.86
CA ALA A 82 2.76 6.18 24.31
C ALA A 82 2.57 4.95 23.39
N ILE A 83 3.62 4.41 22.78
CA ILE A 83 3.56 3.16 22.01
C ILE A 83 3.46 1.96 22.94
N LEU A 84 4.22 1.97 24.04
CA LEU A 84 4.30 0.84 24.99
C LEU A 84 3.13 0.83 25.98
N ASP A 85 2.58 2.01 26.29
CA ASP A 85 1.42 2.18 27.15
C ASP A 85 0.43 3.22 26.54
N PRO A 86 -0.32 2.83 25.50
CA PRO A 86 -1.18 3.76 24.76
C PRO A 86 -2.28 4.39 25.62
N LYS A 87 -2.73 3.71 26.67
CA LYS A 87 -3.78 4.21 27.57
C LYS A 87 -3.32 5.37 28.45
N ASN A 88 -2.03 5.40 28.79
CA ASN A 88 -1.44 6.41 29.67
C ASN A 88 -0.46 7.35 28.95
N GLY A 89 -0.41 7.31 27.60
CA GLY A 89 0.58 8.02 26.79
C GLY A 89 0.32 9.49 26.50
N ASP A 90 -0.82 10.05 26.95
CA ASP A 90 -1.27 11.43 26.65
C ASP A 90 -1.20 11.82 25.16
N ILE A 91 -1.31 10.83 24.25
CA ILE A 91 -1.38 11.04 22.80
C ILE A 91 -2.71 10.46 22.31
N PRO A 92 -3.50 11.22 21.52
CA PRO A 92 -4.75 10.73 20.97
C PRO A 92 -4.56 9.43 20.17
N ILE A 93 -5.33 8.39 20.53
CA ILE A 93 -5.43 7.10 19.80
C ILE A 93 -6.90 6.73 19.50
N VAL A 94 -7.12 5.82 18.56
CA VAL A 94 -8.41 5.17 18.34
C VAL A 94 -8.73 4.28 19.55
N ASN A 95 -9.99 4.30 20.00
CA ASN A 95 -10.45 3.47 21.11
C ASN A 95 -10.66 2.02 20.65
N CYS A 96 -9.54 1.31 20.41
CA CYS A 96 -9.55 -0.05 19.91
C CYS A 96 -10.18 -1.04 20.93
N PRO A 97 -11.08 -1.94 20.48
CA PRO A 97 -11.62 -3.02 21.31
C PRO A 97 -10.54 -3.99 21.79
N ALA A 98 -10.83 -4.68 22.88
CA ALA A 98 -9.98 -5.77 23.35
C ALA A 98 -10.00 -6.95 22.37
N LEU A 99 -8.84 -7.61 22.20
CA LEU A 99 -8.71 -8.75 21.29
C LEU A 99 -9.60 -9.93 21.69
N ASN A 100 -10.32 -10.47 20.70
CA ASN A 100 -11.01 -11.75 20.84
C ASN A 100 -10.00 -12.90 20.73
N THR A 101 -9.46 -13.30 21.87
CA THR A 101 -8.41 -14.34 21.96
C THR A 101 -8.87 -15.71 21.46
N THR A 102 -10.17 -15.99 21.52
CA THR A 102 -10.74 -17.26 21.02
C THR A 102 -10.77 -17.29 19.50
N ARG A 103 -11.24 -16.21 18.85
CA ARG A 103 -11.29 -16.10 17.38
C ARG A 103 -9.91 -16.22 16.76
N TYR A 104 -8.95 -15.46 17.28
CA TYR A 104 -7.61 -15.37 16.70
C TYR A 104 -6.66 -16.46 17.22
N GLY A 105 -7.09 -17.28 18.18
CA GLY A 105 -6.24 -18.33 18.76
C GLY A 105 -5.70 -19.33 17.74
N VAL A 106 -6.41 -19.55 16.64
CA VAL A 106 -5.98 -20.42 15.53
C VAL A 106 -4.74 -19.93 14.76
N LEU A 107 -4.38 -18.64 14.92
CA LEU A 107 -3.18 -18.05 14.29
C LEU A 107 -1.91 -18.37 15.06
N LYS A 108 -2.02 -18.77 16.33
CA LYS A 108 -0.86 -19.16 17.13
C LYS A 108 -0.30 -20.46 16.59
N PRO A 109 1.00 -20.53 16.25
CA PRO A 109 1.63 -21.77 15.83
C PRO A 109 1.44 -22.85 16.90
N THR A 110 0.94 -24.02 16.49
CA THR A 110 0.73 -25.16 17.40
C THR A 110 2.02 -25.92 17.70
N GLN A 111 3.07 -25.71 16.89
CA GLN A 111 4.39 -26.29 17.07
C GLN A 111 5.42 -25.17 17.07
N ASN A 112 6.26 -25.12 18.11
CA ASN A 112 7.41 -24.24 18.13
C ASN A 112 8.56 -24.90 17.37
N LEU A 113 8.66 -24.60 16.07
CA LEU A 113 9.72 -25.12 15.19
C LEU A 113 10.99 -24.23 15.21
N GLY A 114 11.08 -23.26 16.12
CA GLY A 114 12.16 -22.26 16.12
C GLY A 114 12.17 -21.39 14.86
N ARG A 115 11.03 -21.29 14.17
CA ARG A 115 10.83 -20.51 12.95
C ARG A 115 9.78 -19.44 13.15
N ARG A 116 9.97 -18.31 12.49
CA ARG A 116 9.01 -17.20 12.49
C ARG A 116 7.89 -17.50 11.49
N HIS A 117 6.67 -17.23 11.90
CA HIS A 117 5.45 -17.43 11.12
C HIS A 117 4.85 -16.12 10.60
N PHE A 118 5.26 -14.98 11.16
CA PHE A 118 4.76 -13.66 10.78
C PHE A 118 5.92 -12.68 10.53
N PHE A 119 5.82 -11.93 9.43
CA PHE A 119 6.76 -10.87 9.09
C PHE A 119 5.99 -9.57 8.88
N PHE A 120 6.13 -8.63 9.82
CA PHE A 120 5.51 -7.31 9.74
C PHE A 120 6.42 -6.36 8.97
N ALA A 121 5.89 -5.66 7.97
CA ALA A 121 6.64 -4.75 7.12
C ALA A 121 5.94 -3.39 7.01
N LEU A 122 6.69 -2.29 7.14
CA LEU A 122 6.18 -0.93 6.99
C LEU A 122 7.22 -0.02 6.32
N ASP A 123 6.73 0.90 5.47
CA ASP A 123 7.50 2.04 4.97
C ASP A 123 6.92 3.32 5.59
N LEU A 124 7.69 4.06 6.39
CA LEU A 124 7.19 5.18 7.20
C LEU A 124 7.96 6.48 6.94
N ARG A 125 7.26 7.61 6.88
CA ARG A 125 7.85 8.94 6.73
C ARG A 125 6.92 10.01 7.29
N GLN A 126 7.40 10.88 8.18
CA GLN A 126 6.61 12.01 8.75
C GLN A 126 5.31 11.55 9.45
N VAL A 127 5.41 10.54 10.33
CA VAL A 127 4.22 9.91 10.95
C VAL A 127 4.36 9.77 12.47
N VAL A 128 5.17 10.62 13.11
CA VAL A 128 5.47 10.49 14.55
C VAL A 128 4.19 10.44 15.41
N ASP A 129 3.19 11.26 15.07
CA ASP A 129 1.91 11.34 15.78
C ASP A 129 1.04 10.09 15.59
N LEU A 130 1.26 9.31 14.53
CA LEU A 130 0.54 8.07 14.26
C LEU A 130 1.21 6.85 14.90
N LEU A 131 2.50 6.92 15.22
CA LEU A 131 3.26 5.77 15.75
C LEU A 131 2.62 5.14 17.00
N PRO A 132 2.08 5.91 17.99
CA PRO A 132 1.40 5.33 19.15
C PRO A 132 0.24 4.40 18.77
N GLN A 133 -0.57 4.78 17.77
CA GLN A 133 -1.65 3.95 17.27
C GLN A 133 -1.11 2.76 16.46
N LEU A 134 -0.29 3.04 15.44
CA LEU A 134 0.13 2.07 14.44
C LEU A 134 1.08 1.03 15.02
N ILE A 135 2.21 1.48 15.60
CA ILE A 135 3.20 0.57 16.17
C ILE A 135 2.65 -0.07 17.44
N GLY A 136 1.92 0.68 18.28
CA GLY A 136 1.26 0.10 19.47
C GLY A 136 0.37 -1.10 19.10
N SER A 137 -0.44 -0.98 18.04
CA SER A 137 -1.30 -2.07 17.56
C SER A 137 -0.53 -3.23 16.95
N VAL A 138 0.58 -2.95 16.24
CA VAL A 138 1.49 -4.01 15.75
C VAL A 138 2.09 -4.77 16.94
N LEU A 139 2.54 -4.09 18.00
CA LEU A 139 3.12 -4.75 19.17
C LEU A 139 2.08 -5.55 19.96
N GLU A 140 0.85 -5.07 20.06
CA GLU A 140 -0.25 -5.83 20.67
C GLU A 140 -0.54 -7.12 19.86
N ALA A 141 -0.58 -7.03 18.53
CA ALA A 141 -0.74 -8.20 17.66
C ALA A 141 0.45 -9.18 17.77
N VAL A 142 1.69 -8.68 17.79
CA VAL A 142 2.90 -9.50 17.98
C VAL A 142 2.90 -10.19 19.35
N ASN A 143 2.53 -9.47 20.41
CA ASN A 143 2.38 -10.05 21.75
C ASN A 143 1.32 -11.15 21.76
N PHE A 144 0.21 -10.96 21.04
CA PHE A 144 -0.82 -11.98 20.91
C PHE A 144 -0.30 -13.21 20.14
N LEU A 145 0.42 -13.05 19.03
CA LEU A 145 0.91 -14.14 18.18
C LEU A 145 2.11 -14.90 18.77
N GLY A 146 2.80 -14.29 19.75
CA GLY A 146 4.07 -14.77 20.28
C GLY A 146 5.23 -14.02 19.60
N PRO A 147 6.00 -13.19 20.33
CA PRO A 147 7.12 -12.42 19.80
C PRO A 147 8.14 -13.26 19.03
N GLU A 148 8.41 -14.48 19.49
CA GLU A 148 9.33 -15.44 18.88
C GLU A 148 8.88 -15.92 17.50
N ASN A 149 7.57 -15.82 17.21
CA ASN A 149 6.99 -16.18 15.92
C ASN A 149 7.01 -15.00 14.92
N CYS A 150 7.52 -13.84 15.34
CA CYS A 150 7.36 -12.58 14.61
C CYS A 150 8.70 -11.91 14.29
N ALA A 151 8.73 -11.21 13.17
CA ALA A 151 9.72 -10.18 12.87
C ALA A 151 9.00 -8.87 12.51
N LEU A 152 9.63 -7.74 12.83
CA LEU A 152 9.16 -6.40 12.47
C LEU A 152 10.26 -5.69 11.68
N SER A 153 9.96 -5.32 10.44
CA SER A 153 10.85 -4.61 9.54
C SER A 153 10.24 -3.27 9.15
N ILE A 154 10.98 -2.19 9.36
CA ILE A 154 10.55 -0.84 9.07
C ILE A 154 11.62 -0.15 8.24
N VAL A 155 11.22 0.41 7.09
CA VAL A 155 12.04 1.36 6.34
C VAL A 155 11.54 2.76 6.67
N GLU A 156 12.38 3.52 7.35
CA GLU A 156 12.14 4.92 7.65
C GLU A 156 12.68 5.80 6.51
N GLY A 157 11.87 6.77 6.08
CA GLY A 157 12.18 7.68 4.99
C GLY A 157 12.96 8.92 5.43
N ILE A 158 12.65 10.06 4.82
CA ILE A 158 13.31 11.34 5.13
C ILE A 158 12.45 12.09 6.14
N SER A 159 12.52 11.71 7.43
CA SER A 159 11.75 12.35 8.51
C SER A 159 12.50 13.43 9.28
N THR A 160 11.76 14.45 9.70
CA THR A 160 12.22 15.58 10.51
C THR A 160 11.33 15.85 11.74
N ASP A 161 10.30 15.02 11.94
CA ASP A 161 9.28 15.19 12.97
C ASP A 161 9.61 14.46 14.28
N GLY A 162 10.48 13.44 14.26
CA GLY A 162 10.75 12.55 15.39
C GLY A 162 10.48 11.06 15.09
N THR A 163 10.00 10.74 13.89
CA THR A 163 9.66 9.37 13.47
C THR A 163 10.84 8.43 13.65
N TYR A 164 12.00 8.78 13.08
CA TYR A 164 13.22 7.97 13.15
C TYR A 164 13.69 7.74 14.58
N GLU A 165 13.78 8.80 15.39
CA GLU A 165 14.28 8.75 16.75
C GLU A 165 13.39 7.86 17.63
N THR A 166 12.08 7.92 17.42
CA THR A 166 11.10 7.08 18.12
C THR A 166 11.30 5.62 17.77
N LEU A 167 11.35 5.29 16.47
CA LEU A 167 11.56 3.93 15.97
C LEU A 167 12.92 3.35 16.39
N TYR A 168 13.96 4.18 16.41
CA TYR A 168 15.29 3.79 16.87
C TYR A 168 15.27 3.44 18.37
N ARG A 169 14.63 4.27 19.20
CA ARG A 169 14.56 4.07 20.66
C ARG A 169 13.70 2.88 21.08
N LEU A 170 12.74 2.46 20.25
CA LEU A 170 11.96 1.24 20.49
C LEU A 170 12.81 -0.03 20.48
N ARG A 171 13.96 -0.04 19.78
CA ARG A 171 14.80 -1.23 19.60
C ARG A 171 15.06 -1.98 20.91
N GLY A 172 15.53 -1.28 21.94
CA GLY A 172 15.86 -1.92 23.21
C GLY A 172 14.66 -2.59 23.89
N HIS A 173 13.44 -2.14 23.62
CA HIS A 173 12.21 -2.78 24.11
C HIS A 173 11.85 -4.01 23.27
N LEU A 174 11.94 -3.90 21.95
CA LEU A 174 11.65 -5.02 21.03
C LEU A 174 12.63 -6.17 21.19
N ASP A 175 13.91 -5.86 21.41
CA ASP A 175 14.96 -6.86 21.71
C ASP A 175 14.64 -7.61 23.01
N ARG A 176 14.19 -6.91 24.07
CA ARG A 176 13.76 -7.53 25.34
C ARG A 176 12.49 -8.35 25.20
N MET A 177 11.59 -7.94 24.30
CA MET A 177 10.36 -8.66 23.97
C MET A 177 10.64 -9.93 23.16
N GLY A 178 11.84 -10.06 22.56
CA GLY A 178 12.21 -11.21 21.73
C GLY A 178 11.74 -11.11 20.28
N VAL A 179 11.33 -9.92 19.82
CA VAL A 179 10.92 -9.69 18.43
C VAL A 179 12.17 -9.45 17.57
N ALA A 180 12.27 -10.11 16.43
CA ALA A 180 13.32 -9.77 15.46
C ALA A 180 13.03 -8.40 14.82
N TYR A 181 13.77 -7.36 15.21
CA TYR A 181 13.53 -5.98 14.78
C TYR A 181 14.58 -5.44 13.80
N HIS A 182 14.12 -5.12 12.59
CA HIS A 182 14.91 -4.54 11.53
C HIS A 182 14.43 -3.10 11.28
N LEU A 183 15.33 -2.13 11.45
CA LEU A 183 15.08 -0.74 11.09
C LEU A 183 16.07 -0.36 9.99
N GLN A 184 15.59 0.21 8.89
CA GLN A 184 16.44 0.78 7.85
C GLN A 184 16.09 2.24 7.65
N THR A 185 17.01 3.02 7.10
CA THR A 185 16.75 4.38 6.63
C THR A 185 16.92 4.46 5.12
N SER A 186 16.14 5.31 4.46
CA SER A 186 16.19 5.48 3.01
C SER A 186 16.09 6.95 2.63
N ASN A 187 16.96 7.38 1.72
CA ASN A 187 16.92 8.72 1.11
C ASN A 187 16.06 8.77 -0.16
N ILE A 188 15.29 7.71 -0.46
CA ILE A 188 14.42 7.66 -1.63
C ILE A 188 13.21 8.56 -1.41
N ASP A 189 13.12 9.65 -2.17
CA ASP A 189 11.93 10.51 -2.20
C ASP A 189 10.97 10.09 -3.31
N SER A 190 9.88 9.39 -2.95
CA SER A 190 8.83 8.95 -3.89
C SER A 190 7.90 10.07 -4.37
N HIS A 191 8.00 11.29 -3.85
CA HIS A 191 7.16 12.43 -4.26
C HIS A 191 7.64 13.11 -5.55
N SER A 192 8.84 12.77 -6.01
CA SER A 192 9.46 13.35 -7.20
C SER A 192 9.92 12.26 -8.19
N GLY A 193 9.83 12.53 -9.49
CA GLY A 193 10.31 11.61 -10.53
C GLY A 193 9.49 10.32 -10.65
N ASP A 194 10.18 9.18 -10.77
CA ASP A 194 9.54 7.85 -10.91
C ASP A 194 8.96 7.33 -9.59
N ARG A 195 7.77 7.82 -9.24
CA ARG A 195 7.06 7.45 -8.01
C ARG A 195 6.88 5.93 -7.86
N ILE A 196 6.43 5.24 -8.92
CA ILE A 196 6.10 3.80 -8.84
C ILE A 196 7.36 2.96 -8.65
N GLY A 197 8.41 3.20 -9.43
CA GLY A 197 9.68 2.48 -9.24
C GLY A 197 10.27 2.72 -7.85
N LYS A 198 10.17 3.94 -7.33
CA LYS A 198 10.66 4.29 -5.98
C LYS A 198 9.84 3.63 -4.86
N LEU A 199 8.51 3.59 -4.97
CA LEU A 199 7.66 2.88 -4.01
C LEU A 199 7.92 1.37 -4.03
N ALA A 200 8.05 0.78 -5.23
CA ALA A 200 8.46 -0.62 -5.37
C ALA A 200 9.80 -0.90 -4.67
N LYS A 201 10.80 -0.03 -4.86
CA LYS A 201 12.10 -0.16 -4.20
C LYS A 201 11.99 -0.06 -2.67
N LEU A 202 11.20 0.86 -2.13
CA LEU A 202 10.99 1.01 -0.69
C LEU A 202 10.35 -0.25 -0.07
N ARG A 203 9.25 -0.74 -0.66
CA ARG A 203 8.59 -1.97 -0.19
C ARG A 203 9.51 -3.18 -0.26
N ASN A 204 10.32 -3.25 -1.31
CA ASN A 204 11.34 -4.27 -1.42
C ASN A 204 12.37 -4.17 -0.27
N LEU A 205 12.88 -2.98 0.05
CA LEU A 205 13.79 -2.79 1.20
C LEU A 205 13.15 -3.27 2.51
N ALA A 206 11.85 -3.04 2.73
CA ALA A 206 11.16 -3.51 3.93
C ALA A 206 11.08 -5.05 4.00
N LEU A 207 11.00 -5.74 2.87
CA LEU A 207 10.99 -7.22 2.81
C LEU A 207 12.39 -7.85 2.81
N GLU A 208 13.43 -7.06 2.58
CA GLU A 208 14.81 -7.54 2.47
C GLU A 208 15.26 -8.45 3.64
N PRO A 209 14.99 -8.12 4.92
CA PRO A 209 15.41 -8.96 6.03
C PRO A 209 14.79 -10.36 6.00
N MET A 210 13.53 -10.48 5.56
CA MET A 210 12.87 -11.78 5.43
C MET A 210 13.60 -12.68 4.43
N MET A 211 14.00 -12.11 3.30
CA MET A 211 14.69 -12.83 2.23
C MET A 211 16.16 -13.12 2.59
N ALA A 212 16.78 -12.25 3.39
CA ALA A 212 18.12 -12.43 3.94
C ALA A 212 18.17 -13.63 4.90
N GLU A 213 17.15 -13.75 5.72
CA GLU A 213 17.03 -14.73 6.80
C GLU A 213 16.02 -15.82 6.45
N ALA A 214 15.88 -16.20 5.17
CA ALA A 214 14.82 -17.07 4.68
C ALA A 214 14.69 -18.40 5.45
N GLU A 215 15.81 -18.98 5.91
CA GLU A 215 15.85 -20.21 6.70
C GLU A 215 15.25 -20.09 8.11
N SER A 216 15.14 -18.86 8.63
CA SER A 216 14.54 -18.55 9.93
C SER A 216 13.01 -18.47 9.89
N TYR A 217 12.40 -18.60 8.71
CA TYR A 217 10.96 -18.50 8.52
C TYR A 217 10.33 -19.84 8.15
N ASP A 218 9.08 -20.02 8.58
CA ASP A 218 8.25 -21.09 8.03
C ASP A 218 7.95 -20.80 6.54
N ARG A 219 7.88 -21.85 5.71
CA ARG A 219 7.57 -21.67 4.28
C ARG A 219 6.20 -21.03 4.06
N ARG A 220 5.27 -21.25 4.99
CA ARG A 220 3.92 -20.67 5.00
C ARG A 220 3.84 -19.40 5.84
N ALA A 221 4.97 -18.76 6.14
CA ALA A 221 4.97 -17.49 6.87
C ALA A 221 4.06 -16.47 6.18
N THR A 222 3.37 -15.66 6.97
CA THR A 222 2.49 -14.60 6.49
C THR A 222 3.22 -13.28 6.61
N VAL A 223 3.34 -12.57 5.50
CA VAL A 223 3.80 -11.18 5.49
C VAL A 223 2.59 -10.30 5.78
N VAL A 224 2.68 -9.47 6.81
CA VAL A 224 1.70 -8.45 7.14
C VAL A 224 2.30 -7.10 6.83
N PHE A 225 1.86 -6.48 5.73
CA PHE A 225 2.37 -5.17 5.32
C PHE A 225 1.34 -4.10 5.65
N LEU A 226 1.74 -3.08 6.41
CA LEU A 226 0.89 -1.93 6.72
C LEU A 226 1.45 -0.65 6.12
N ASN A 227 0.57 0.18 5.58
CA ASN A 227 0.89 1.58 5.33
C ASN A 227 0.85 2.37 6.67
N ASP A 228 1.00 3.68 6.60
CA ASP A 228 0.83 4.65 7.68
C ASP A 228 -0.66 4.87 8.02
N VAL A 229 -1.30 3.85 8.58
CA VAL A 229 -2.74 3.85 8.92
C VAL A 229 -3.01 3.70 10.41
N ALA A 230 -4.12 4.27 10.87
CA ALA A 230 -4.65 4.12 12.22
C ALA A 230 -5.36 2.76 12.39
N ALA A 231 -4.58 1.68 12.38
CA ALA A 231 -5.07 0.32 12.59
C ALA A 231 -5.19 -0.02 14.07
N CYS A 232 -6.16 -0.85 14.43
CA CYS A 232 -6.24 -1.56 15.71
C CYS A 232 -5.61 -2.96 15.60
N ALA A 233 -5.21 -3.57 16.71
CA ALA A 233 -4.65 -4.93 16.69
C ALA A 233 -5.63 -5.98 16.12
N GLU A 234 -6.94 -5.82 16.34
CA GLU A 234 -7.96 -6.69 15.73
C GLU A 234 -8.03 -6.57 14.21
N ASP A 235 -7.72 -5.39 13.63
CA ASP A 235 -7.69 -5.21 12.17
C ASP A 235 -6.59 -6.07 11.54
N ILE A 236 -5.42 -6.06 12.18
CA ILE A 236 -4.22 -6.80 11.77
C ILE A 236 -4.48 -8.31 11.86
N LEU A 237 -4.99 -8.76 13.02
CA LEU A 237 -5.26 -10.17 13.26
C LEU A 237 -6.40 -10.70 12.41
N GLU A 238 -7.41 -9.89 12.09
CA GLU A 238 -8.51 -10.30 11.20
C GLU A 238 -8.04 -10.54 9.77
N LEU A 239 -7.13 -9.72 9.23
CA LEU A 239 -6.54 -9.98 7.92
C LEU A 239 -5.81 -11.33 7.92
N ALA A 240 -4.94 -11.57 8.91
CA ALA A 240 -4.22 -12.84 9.02
C ALA A 240 -5.18 -14.03 9.23
N TYR A 241 -6.23 -13.85 10.05
CA TYR A 241 -7.27 -14.85 10.28
C TYR A 241 -8.02 -15.21 9.01
N GLN A 242 -8.54 -14.21 8.28
CA GLN A 242 -9.26 -14.45 7.03
C GLN A 242 -8.35 -15.08 5.97
N LYS A 243 -7.07 -14.72 5.93
CA LYS A 243 -6.10 -15.38 5.06
C LYS A 243 -6.03 -16.89 5.35
N GLN A 244 -5.88 -17.27 6.62
CA GLN A 244 -5.82 -18.68 7.01
C GLN A 244 -7.17 -19.40 6.84
N ALA A 245 -8.27 -18.81 7.30
CA ALA A 245 -9.59 -19.42 7.34
C ALA A 245 -10.22 -19.63 5.95
N GLN A 246 -9.89 -18.77 4.99
CA GLN A 246 -10.35 -18.86 3.60
C GLN A 246 -9.40 -19.67 2.71
N GLY A 247 -8.21 -20.01 3.22
CA GLY A 247 -7.10 -20.53 2.42
C GLY A 247 -6.68 -19.56 1.32
N ALA A 248 -6.64 -18.26 1.65
CA ALA A 248 -6.28 -17.19 0.73
C ALA A 248 -4.76 -17.01 0.63
N ASP A 249 -4.33 -16.56 -0.54
CA ASP A 249 -2.95 -16.15 -0.78
C ASP A 249 -2.70 -14.74 -0.26
N MET A 250 -3.71 -13.87 -0.34
CA MET A 250 -3.64 -12.48 0.09
C MET A 250 -5.01 -11.98 0.56
N THR A 251 -5.02 -11.22 1.66
CA THR A 251 -6.20 -10.50 2.14
C THR A 251 -5.85 -9.04 2.41
N CYS A 252 -6.68 -8.11 1.92
CA CYS A 252 -6.49 -6.67 2.09
C CYS A 252 -7.59 -6.05 2.96
N ALA A 253 -7.24 -4.99 3.69
CA ALA A 253 -8.20 -4.11 4.35
C ALA A 253 -8.96 -3.23 3.34
N MET A 254 -9.92 -2.46 3.82
CA MET A 254 -10.45 -1.27 3.16
C MET A 254 -9.79 -0.01 3.74
N ASP A 255 -9.55 0.99 2.91
CA ASP A 255 -8.99 2.27 3.34
C ASP A 255 -9.82 3.47 2.87
N TYR A 256 -9.90 4.47 3.73
CA TYR A 256 -10.73 5.63 3.50
C TYR A 256 -9.98 6.91 3.84
N HIS A 257 -10.27 7.96 3.09
CA HIS A 257 -9.88 9.33 3.40
C HIS A 257 -11.10 10.24 3.40
N PHE A 258 -11.00 11.41 4.02
CA PHE A 258 -12.06 12.41 4.00
C PHE A 258 -11.66 13.58 3.11
N LEU A 259 -12.32 13.74 1.97
CA LEU A 259 -12.11 14.88 1.08
C LEU A 259 -12.89 16.09 1.60
N ARG A 260 -12.45 16.66 2.72
CA ARG A 260 -13.15 17.75 3.44
C ARG A 260 -13.32 19.04 2.63
N TRP A 261 -12.58 19.19 1.53
CA TRP A 261 -12.67 20.31 0.58
C TRP A 261 -13.47 19.97 -0.69
N ALA A 262 -13.92 18.73 -0.87
CA ALA A 262 -14.72 18.32 -2.00
C ALA A 262 -16.22 18.50 -1.73
N PRO A 263 -17.07 18.58 -2.77
CA PRO A 263 -18.52 18.84 -2.64
C PRO A 263 -19.31 17.81 -1.81
N HIS A 264 -18.69 16.69 -1.45
CA HIS A 264 -19.31 15.55 -0.76
C HIS A 264 -19.33 15.68 0.76
N ASN A 265 -19.42 16.91 1.29
CA ASN A 265 -19.76 17.22 2.69
C ASN A 265 -19.00 16.43 3.79
N GLY A 266 -17.77 15.98 3.54
CA GLY A 266 -16.99 15.24 4.53
C GLY A 266 -17.36 13.76 4.67
N GLU A 267 -17.99 13.14 3.67
CA GLU A 267 -18.18 11.68 3.61
C GLU A 267 -16.86 10.93 3.32
N PRO A 268 -16.73 9.68 3.79
CA PRO A 268 -15.54 8.87 3.57
C PRO A 268 -15.44 8.43 2.11
N SER A 269 -14.29 8.68 1.51
CA SER A 269 -13.96 8.27 0.14
C SER A 269 -12.96 7.13 0.13
N PHE A 270 -13.14 6.16 -0.76
CA PHE A 270 -12.22 5.02 -0.88
C PHE A 270 -10.88 5.47 -1.48
N TYR A 271 -9.78 5.26 -0.75
CA TYR A 271 -8.48 5.81 -1.11
C TYR A 271 -7.87 5.08 -2.32
N ASP A 272 -7.73 3.75 -2.24
CA ASP A 272 -6.97 2.93 -3.21
C ASP A 272 -7.76 2.52 -4.46
N SER A 273 -8.62 3.42 -4.94
CA SER A 273 -9.42 3.27 -6.15
C SER A 273 -8.60 3.05 -7.44
N TRP A 274 -7.40 3.61 -7.51
CA TRP A 274 -6.48 3.42 -8.66
C TRP A 274 -5.86 2.02 -8.68
N ILE A 275 -5.62 1.44 -7.50
CA ILE A 275 -4.96 0.15 -7.31
C ILE A 275 -5.94 -1.00 -7.49
N SER A 276 -7.11 -0.87 -6.87
CA SER A 276 -8.06 -1.95 -6.65
C SER A 276 -8.75 -2.42 -7.94
N ARG A 277 -8.85 -3.74 -8.12
CA ARG A 277 -9.56 -4.38 -9.24
C ARG A 277 -10.44 -5.51 -8.74
N GLY A 278 -11.73 -5.45 -9.01
CA GLY A 278 -12.67 -6.54 -8.72
C GLY A 278 -12.31 -7.80 -9.49
N ILE A 279 -12.91 -8.94 -9.13
CA ILE A 279 -12.64 -10.21 -9.84
C ILE A 279 -13.12 -10.19 -11.30
N ASN A 280 -14.00 -9.25 -11.65
CA ASN A 280 -14.40 -8.96 -13.03
C ASN A 280 -13.37 -8.09 -13.81
N GLY A 281 -12.25 -7.73 -13.18
CA GLY A 281 -11.19 -6.93 -13.77
C GLY A 281 -11.43 -5.41 -13.80
N ASP A 282 -12.58 -4.91 -13.35
CA ASP A 282 -12.88 -3.46 -13.29
C ASP A 282 -12.44 -2.85 -11.95
N THR A 283 -12.42 -1.53 -11.84
CA THR A 283 -12.17 -0.80 -10.58
C THR A 283 -13.29 -1.05 -9.57
N PHE A 284 -12.98 -0.98 -8.27
CA PHE A 284 -14.00 -1.16 -7.22
C PHE A 284 -15.12 -0.11 -7.31
N LEU A 285 -14.79 1.11 -7.71
CA LEU A 285 -15.75 2.19 -7.93
C LEU A 285 -15.83 2.54 -9.41
N PRO A 286 -16.97 3.08 -9.89
CA PRO A 286 -16.98 3.72 -11.19
C PRO A 286 -16.08 4.96 -11.14
N VAL A 287 -15.10 5.03 -12.03
CA VAL A 287 -14.19 6.19 -12.14
C VAL A 287 -14.52 6.90 -13.45
N PRO A 288 -15.42 7.90 -13.47
CA PRO A 288 -15.84 8.52 -14.72
C PRO A 288 -14.75 9.43 -15.26
N ASP A 289 -14.48 9.35 -16.57
CA ASP A 289 -13.42 10.11 -17.25
C ASP A 289 -13.61 11.65 -17.18
N ARG A 290 -14.79 12.13 -16.76
CA ARG A 290 -15.21 13.54 -16.85
C ARG A 290 -15.66 14.18 -15.52
N THR A 291 -15.69 13.46 -14.41
CA THR A 291 -16.05 14.09 -13.13
C THR A 291 -14.90 14.99 -12.66
N PRO A 292 -15.16 16.15 -12.02
CA PRO A 292 -14.12 16.95 -11.40
C PRO A 292 -13.25 16.13 -10.43
N LYS A 293 -11.98 16.53 -10.26
CA LYS A 293 -11.07 15.89 -9.30
C LYS A 293 -11.70 15.92 -7.91
N GLY A 294 -11.84 14.75 -7.29
CA GLY A 294 -12.35 14.59 -5.92
C GLY A 294 -13.80 14.12 -5.84
N GLU A 295 -14.55 14.11 -6.95
CA GLU A 295 -15.95 13.67 -6.93
C GLU A 295 -16.17 12.18 -7.23
N GLN A 296 -15.10 11.45 -7.57
CA GLN A 296 -15.16 10.11 -8.18
C GLN A 296 -15.04 8.96 -7.15
N TRP A 297 -14.90 9.28 -5.87
CA TRP A 297 -14.39 8.35 -4.84
C TRP A 297 -15.31 8.20 -3.62
N SER A 298 -16.36 9.01 -3.56
CA SER A 298 -17.26 9.13 -2.40
C SER A 298 -18.47 8.21 -2.46
N ASP A 299 -18.84 7.66 -3.63
CA ASP A 299 -19.96 6.71 -3.76
C ASP A 299 -19.57 5.30 -3.32
N VAL A 300 -19.04 5.22 -2.10
CA VAL A 300 -18.62 4.00 -1.41
C VAL A 300 -19.78 3.03 -1.15
N ALA A 301 -21.04 3.47 -1.28
CA ALA A 301 -22.21 2.61 -1.27
C ALA A 301 -22.33 1.79 -2.58
N ASN A 302 -21.86 2.35 -3.68
CA ASN A 302 -21.87 1.73 -5.01
C ASN A 302 -20.55 1.00 -5.34
N MET A 303 -19.77 0.60 -4.32
CA MET A 303 -18.62 -0.27 -4.58
C MET A 303 -19.07 -1.58 -5.20
N PHE A 304 -18.30 -2.05 -6.18
CA PHE A 304 -18.59 -3.21 -7.01
C PHE A 304 -19.90 -3.09 -7.81
N TRP A 305 -20.27 -1.87 -8.22
CA TRP A 305 -21.49 -1.51 -8.97
C TRP A 305 -21.84 -2.44 -10.16
N ASN A 306 -20.83 -2.99 -10.84
CA ASN A 306 -21.00 -3.89 -11.98
C ASN A 306 -20.72 -5.37 -11.66
N ALA A 307 -20.74 -5.73 -10.37
CA ALA A 307 -20.56 -7.09 -9.88
C ALA A 307 -21.48 -7.34 -8.67
N PRO A 308 -22.79 -7.62 -8.89
CA PRO A 308 -23.79 -7.71 -7.82
C PRO A 308 -23.42 -8.69 -6.70
N GLY A 309 -22.79 -9.82 -7.03
CA GLY A 309 -22.32 -10.78 -6.01
C GLY A 309 -21.23 -10.20 -5.10
N SER A 310 -20.27 -9.46 -5.67
CA SER A 310 -19.23 -8.75 -4.92
C SER A 310 -19.82 -7.59 -4.11
N GLN A 311 -20.74 -6.83 -4.70
CA GLN A 311 -21.42 -5.71 -4.02
C GLN A 311 -22.20 -6.19 -2.80
N ASN A 312 -22.99 -7.26 -2.92
CA ASN A 312 -23.74 -7.81 -1.80
C ASN A 312 -22.81 -8.24 -0.66
N ARG A 313 -21.70 -8.92 -0.97
CA ARG A 313 -20.72 -9.31 0.06
C ARG A 313 -20.04 -8.11 0.70
N TYR A 314 -19.72 -7.07 -0.07
CA TYR A 314 -19.18 -5.82 0.45
C TYR A 314 -20.14 -5.15 1.43
N LEU A 315 -21.42 -5.01 1.05
CA LEU A 315 -22.47 -4.41 1.88
C LEU A 315 -22.71 -5.24 3.16
N ASP A 316 -22.66 -6.57 3.05
CA ASP A 316 -22.78 -7.50 4.18
C ASP A 316 -21.50 -7.63 5.03
N ARG A 317 -20.45 -6.86 4.71
CA ARG A 317 -19.15 -6.88 5.38
C ARG A 317 -18.45 -8.25 5.36
N LYS A 318 -18.72 -9.05 4.33
CA LYS A 318 -18.12 -10.37 4.13
C LYS A 318 -16.88 -10.29 3.23
N PRO A 319 -15.85 -11.11 3.49
CA PRO A 319 -14.71 -11.23 2.59
C PRO A 319 -15.16 -11.57 1.17
N LEU A 320 -14.54 -10.97 0.16
CA LEU A 320 -14.84 -11.24 -1.25
C LEU A 320 -13.57 -11.29 -2.10
N GLN A 321 -13.56 -12.16 -3.11
CA GLN A 321 -12.44 -12.30 -4.03
C GLN A 321 -12.34 -11.09 -4.96
N VAL A 322 -11.10 -10.68 -5.25
CA VAL A 322 -10.75 -9.57 -6.13
C VAL A 322 -9.54 -9.96 -7.01
N PHE A 323 -9.32 -9.23 -8.10
CA PHE A 323 -8.11 -9.42 -8.90
C PHE A 323 -6.90 -8.76 -8.23
N ALA A 324 -7.06 -7.56 -7.68
CA ALA A 324 -6.00 -6.83 -6.99
C ALA A 324 -6.54 -5.92 -5.89
N CYS A 325 -5.80 -5.82 -4.79
CA CYS A 325 -6.01 -4.86 -3.70
C CYS A 325 -4.69 -4.61 -2.96
N TRP A 326 -4.62 -3.51 -2.21
CA TRP A 326 -3.53 -3.24 -1.27
C TRP A 326 -4.07 -2.42 -0.10
N ASN A 327 -4.63 -1.26 -0.46
CA ASN A 327 -5.39 -0.40 0.42
C ASN A 327 -4.49 0.06 1.57
N GLY A 328 -4.95 -0.05 2.82
CA GLY A 328 -4.16 0.38 3.99
C GLY A 328 -3.25 -0.70 4.58
N ALA A 329 -3.62 -1.98 4.44
CA ALA A 329 -2.89 -3.09 5.04
C ALA A 329 -3.26 -4.42 4.36
N VAL A 330 -2.31 -5.35 4.34
CA VAL A 330 -2.48 -6.68 3.75
C VAL A 330 -1.85 -7.76 4.61
N ALA A 331 -2.41 -8.96 4.54
CA ALA A 331 -1.74 -10.20 4.93
C ALA A 331 -1.57 -11.07 3.67
N VAL A 332 -0.33 -11.39 3.30
CA VAL A 332 0.02 -12.09 2.05
C VAL A 332 0.94 -13.28 2.32
N THR A 333 0.86 -14.30 1.47
CA THR A 333 1.71 -15.48 1.55
C THR A 333 3.17 -15.08 1.36
N GLY A 334 4.04 -15.51 2.28
CA GLY A 334 5.47 -15.21 2.26
C GLY A 334 6.28 -16.11 1.32
N GLU A 335 5.74 -17.27 0.95
CA GLU A 335 6.46 -18.29 0.16
C GLU A 335 7.10 -17.72 -1.12
N PRO A 336 6.39 -16.96 -1.98
CA PRO A 336 6.99 -16.45 -3.22
C PRO A 336 8.16 -15.48 -2.97
N PHE A 337 8.11 -14.70 -1.88
CA PHE A 337 9.21 -13.82 -1.49
C PHE A 337 10.41 -14.63 -0.97
N LEU A 338 10.18 -15.63 -0.11
CA LEU A 338 11.25 -16.50 0.41
C LEU A 338 11.96 -17.26 -0.73
N ARG A 339 11.21 -17.64 -1.77
CA ARG A 339 11.73 -18.29 -2.98
C ARG A 339 12.36 -17.33 -3.98
N ARG A 340 12.28 -16.01 -3.74
CA ARG A 340 12.76 -14.95 -4.64
C ARG A 340 12.09 -14.99 -6.02
N GLU A 341 10.84 -15.40 -6.06
CA GLU A 341 10.00 -15.50 -7.26
C GLU A 341 9.06 -14.29 -7.40
N LEU A 342 8.90 -13.49 -6.34
CA LEU A 342 8.02 -12.32 -6.29
C LEU A 342 8.72 -11.14 -5.63
N ASP A 343 8.67 -9.99 -6.31
CA ASP A 343 9.18 -8.70 -5.84
C ASP A 343 8.21 -7.58 -6.25
N PHE A 344 8.22 -6.45 -5.54
CA PHE A 344 7.55 -5.26 -6.04
C PHE A 344 8.30 -4.71 -7.26
N ARG A 345 7.54 -4.28 -8.27
CA ARG A 345 8.10 -3.74 -9.51
C ARG A 345 7.24 -2.63 -10.09
N ARG A 346 7.85 -1.88 -11.01
CA ARG A 346 7.13 -1.03 -11.97
C ARG A 346 6.73 -1.83 -13.21
N SER A 347 5.80 -1.30 -14.00
CA SER A 347 5.32 -1.92 -15.23
C SER A 347 6.44 -2.12 -16.26
N TYR A 348 6.47 -3.26 -16.94
CA TYR A 348 7.37 -3.53 -18.06
C TYR A 348 7.01 -2.69 -19.30
N ARG A 349 7.91 -2.67 -20.29
CA ARG A 349 7.61 -2.02 -21.57
C ARG A 349 6.46 -2.74 -22.26
N GLY A 350 5.39 -2.00 -22.57
CA GLY A 350 4.19 -2.55 -23.22
C GLY A 350 3.16 -3.12 -22.25
N GLU A 351 3.47 -3.22 -20.96
CA GLU A 351 2.51 -3.53 -19.91
C GLU A 351 1.75 -2.28 -19.47
N CYS A 352 0.51 -2.45 -19.00
CA CYS A 352 -0.24 -1.39 -18.36
C CYS A 352 0.57 -0.67 -17.27
N HIS A 353 0.67 0.66 -17.38
CA HIS A 353 1.22 1.50 -16.33
C HIS A 353 0.21 1.61 -15.17
N THR A 354 0.55 1.03 -14.03
CA THR A 354 -0.27 1.01 -12.81
C THR A 354 0.63 0.97 -11.57
N GLY A 355 0.04 0.98 -10.38
CA GLY A 355 0.78 0.95 -9.12
C GLY A 355 1.48 -0.39 -8.89
N GLU A 356 2.57 -0.37 -8.14
CA GLU A 356 3.32 -1.58 -7.77
C GLU A 356 2.48 -2.64 -7.05
N PRO A 357 1.41 -2.34 -6.28
CA PRO A 357 0.62 -3.39 -5.63
C PRO A 357 -0.33 -4.10 -6.60
N THR A 358 -0.85 -3.39 -7.62
CA THR A 358 -1.64 -4.01 -8.69
C THR A 358 -0.76 -4.98 -9.48
N LEU A 359 0.50 -4.61 -9.74
CA LEU A 359 1.47 -5.48 -10.40
C LEU A 359 1.86 -6.67 -9.53
N LEU A 360 2.07 -6.47 -8.21
CA LEU A 360 2.30 -7.57 -7.26
C LEU A 360 1.17 -8.60 -7.29
N CYS A 361 -0.10 -8.15 -7.26
CA CYS A 361 -1.25 -9.05 -7.34
C CYS A 361 -1.27 -9.83 -8.67
N LYS A 362 -0.97 -9.15 -9.77
CA LYS A 362 -0.87 -9.79 -11.08
C LYS A 362 0.25 -10.84 -11.13
N ASP A 363 1.39 -10.57 -10.52
CA ASP A 363 2.51 -11.52 -10.44
C ASP A 363 2.16 -12.71 -9.53
N LEU A 364 1.43 -12.48 -8.42
CA LEU A 364 0.85 -13.56 -7.61
C LEU A 364 -0.08 -14.45 -8.45
N TRP A 365 -0.99 -13.87 -9.24
CA TRP A 365 -1.82 -14.63 -10.18
C TRP A 365 -0.98 -15.47 -11.16
N ASN A 366 0.10 -14.90 -11.70
CA ASN A 366 1.00 -15.61 -12.61
C ASN A 366 1.74 -16.79 -11.94
N LEU A 367 2.05 -16.67 -10.65
CA LEU A 367 2.67 -17.71 -9.84
C LEU A 367 1.66 -18.74 -9.31
N GLY A 368 0.37 -18.61 -9.63
CA GLY A 368 -0.69 -19.50 -9.16
C GLY A 368 -1.28 -19.14 -7.79
N HIS A 369 -0.92 -17.98 -7.23
CA HIS A 369 -1.40 -17.44 -5.97
C HIS A 369 -2.58 -16.46 -6.15
N GLY A 370 -3.61 -16.90 -6.86
CA GLY A 370 -4.74 -16.06 -7.27
C GLY A 370 -5.86 -15.88 -6.24
N LYS A 371 -5.77 -16.49 -5.05
CA LYS A 371 -6.80 -16.35 -4.01
C LYS A 371 -6.60 -15.05 -3.24
N ILE A 372 -6.88 -13.93 -3.90
CA ILE A 372 -6.77 -12.57 -3.37
C ILE A 372 -8.16 -12.09 -2.96
N ALA A 373 -8.31 -11.62 -1.72
CA ALA A 373 -9.57 -11.12 -1.20
C ALA A 373 -9.41 -9.75 -0.53
N VAL A 374 -10.48 -8.99 -0.53
CA VAL A 374 -10.63 -7.84 0.38
C VAL A 374 -11.54 -8.24 1.53
N VAL A 375 -11.29 -7.69 2.72
CA VAL A 375 -11.99 -7.98 3.97
C VAL A 375 -12.70 -6.71 4.44
N PRO A 376 -13.98 -6.47 4.05
CA PRO A 376 -14.65 -5.19 4.27
C PRO A 376 -14.99 -4.86 5.73
N SER A 377 -14.88 -5.83 6.64
CA SER A 377 -14.97 -5.60 8.08
C SER A 377 -13.76 -4.84 8.64
N VAL A 378 -12.63 -4.86 7.93
CA VAL A 378 -11.41 -4.12 8.29
C VAL A 378 -11.40 -2.79 7.53
N SER A 379 -11.76 -1.69 8.22
CA SER A 379 -11.77 -0.34 7.66
C SER A 379 -10.71 0.54 8.33
N LEU A 380 -9.84 1.16 7.52
CA LEU A 380 -8.66 1.91 7.97
C LEU A 380 -8.68 3.36 7.44
N ALA A 381 -7.93 4.24 8.10
CA ALA A 381 -7.69 5.62 7.68
C ALA A 381 -6.25 6.05 8.00
N TYR A 382 -5.78 7.14 7.39
CA TYR A 382 -4.36 7.54 7.39
C TYR A 382 -3.95 8.49 8.53
N ASN A 383 -4.84 8.76 9.49
CA ASN A 383 -4.51 9.45 10.73
C ASN A 383 -5.50 9.05 11.83
N VAL A 384 -5.18 9.35 13.09
CA VAL A 384 -5.99 8.94 14.24
C VAL A 384 -7.41 9.54 14.21
N ASN A 385 -7.55 10.81 13.83
CA ASN A 385 -8.85 11.48 13.84
C ASN A 385 -9.79 10.87 12.79
N ASP A 386 -9.31 10.71 11.56
CA ASP A 386 -10.04 10.04 10.51
C ASP A 386 -10.26 8.55 10.84
N GLY A 387 -9.31 7.91 11.54
CA GLY A 387 -9.44 6.54 12.02
C GLY A 387 -10.61 6.38 12.97
N ARG A 388 -10.75 7.27 13.96
CA ARG A 388 -11.90 7.30 14.87
C ARG A 388 -13.21 7.46 14.11
N GLN A 389 -13.26 8.45 13.21
CA GLN A 389 -14.45 8.72 12.41
C GLN A 389 -14.84 7.50 11.55
N ILE A 390 -13.87 6.84 10.90
CA ILE A 390 -14.13 5.62 10.13
C ILE A 390 -14.63 4.49 11.02
N LYS A 391 -14.10 4.30 12.24
CA LYS A 391 -14.60 3.29 13.16
C LYS A 391 -16.01 3.61 13.69
N GLU A 392 -16.34 4.88 13.88
CA GLU A 392 -17.69 5.33 14.25
C GLU A 392 -18.70 5.06 13.12
N GLU A 393 -18.36 5.42 11.88
CA GLU A 393 -19.26 5.28 10.73
C GLU A 393 -19.35 3.84 10.20
N ARG A 394 -18.23 3.12 10.19
CA ARG A 394 -18.12 1.79 9.57
C ARG A 394 -17.97 0.65 10.57
N GLY A 395 -17.86 0.93 11.85
CA GLY A 395 -17.74 -0.07 12.90
C GLY A 395 -16.33 -0.65 13.04
N PHE A 396 -16.14 -1.34 14.16
CA PHE A 396 -14.97 -2.15 14.47
C PHE A 396 -15.10 -3.56 13.89
N VAL A 397 -13.97 -4.26 13.75
CA VAL A 397 -13.97 -5.65 13.25
C VAL A 397 -14.82 -6.53 14.17
N SER A 398 -14.60 -6.43 15.49
CA SER A 398 -15.37 -7.13 16.52
C SER A 398 -16.89 -7.02 16.35
N THR A 399 -17.39 -5.85 15.93
CA THR A 399 -18.83 -5.63 15.66
C THR A 399 -19.31 -6.49 14.50
N TRP A 400 -18.55 -6.54 13.40
CA TRP A 400 -18.94 -7.28 12.20
C TRP A 400 -18.80 -8.78 12.36
N VAL A 401 -17.68 -9.24 12.93
CA VAL A 401 -17.42 -10.68 13.11
C VAL A 401 -18.39 -11.33 14.11
N ALA A 402 -18.97 -10.57 15.04
CA ALA A 402 -20.01 -11.07 15.93
C ALA A 402 -21.28 -11.54 15.18
N THR A 403 -21.51 -11.02 13.97
CA THR A 403 -22.70 -11.33 13.16
C THR A 403 -22.38 -11.91 11.79
N GLU A 404 -21.12 -12.20 11.49
CA GLU A 404 -20.68 -12.64 10.16
C GLU A 404 -21.33 -13.96 9.68
N HIS A 405 -21.74 -14.81 10.63
CA HIS A 405 -22.42 -16.09 10.36
C HIS A 405 -23.87 -15.92 9.90
N LYS A 406 -24.46 -14.72 10.07
CA LYS A 406 -25.80 -14.42 9.58
C LYS A 406 -25.79 -14.25 8.06
N GLY A 407 -26.88 -14.66 7.41
CA GLY A 407 -27.04 -14.53 5.97
C GLY A 407 -26.14 -15.49 5.17
N PRO A 408 -25.62 -15.07 4.01
CA PRO A 408 -24.79 -15.92 3.15
C PRO A 408 -23.53 -16.48 3.83
N PRO A 409 -22.96 -17.60 3.37
CA PRO A 409 -21.72 -18.15 3.92
C PRO A 409 -20.56 -17.14 3.92
N VAL A 410 -19.77 -17.13 4.99
CA VAL A 410 -18.54 -16.33 5.10
C VAL A 410 -17.47 -16.79 4.12
N GLN A 411 -17.46 -18.08 3.79
CA GLN A 411 -16.49 -18.67 2.87
C GLN A 411 -16.62 -18.12 1.45
N ILE A 412 -15.48 -17.84 0.82
CA ILE A 412 -15.40 -17.38 -0.57
C ILE A 412 -15.49 -18.58 -1.52
N SER A 413 -16.43 -18.54 -2.47
CA SER A 413 -16.38 -19.41 -3.64
C SER A 413 -15.33 -18.89 -4.63
N TRP A 414 -14.11 -19.41 -4.51
CA TRP A 414 -12.97 -18.97 -5.30
C TRP A 414 -13.11 -19.28 -6.79
N GLN A 415 -12.94 -18.26 -7.63
CA GLN A 415 -12.65 -18.38 -9.05
C GLN A 415 -11.14 -18.63 -9.22
N LEU A 416 -10.78 -19.81 -9.71
CA LEU A 416 -9.38 -20.24 -9.80
C LEU A 416 -8.63 -19.67 -11.01
N ARG A 417 -9.36 -19.20 -12.03
CA ARG A 417 -8.77 -18.53 -13.20
C ARG A 417 -8.92 -17.02 -13.04
N PRO A 418 -7.90 -16.22 -13.40
CA PRO A 418 -8.03 -14.77 -13.45
C PRO A 418 -9.06 -14.35 -14.51
N PRO A 419 -9.63 -13.13 -14.42
CA PRO A 419 -10.45 -12.58 -15.50
C PRO A 419 -9.64 -12.49 -16.79
N GLU A 420 -10.28 -12.70 -17.94
CA GLU A 420 -9.59 -12.62 -19.23
C GLU A 420 -8.97 -11.24 -19.47
N MET A 421 -9.71 -10.20 -19.06
CA MET A 421 -9.35 -8.80 -19.25
C MET A 421 -9.36 -8.07 -17.92
N VAL A 422 -8.41 -7.16 -17.74
CA VAL A 422 -8.34 -6.25 -16.59
C VAL A 422 -8.24 -4.83 -17.09
N LYS A 423 -8.91 -3.92 -16.39
CA LYS A 423 -8.94 -2.51 -16.73
C LYS A 423 -7.61 -1.85 -16.44
N CYS A 424 -6.95 -1.44 -17.50
CA CYS A 424 -5.78 -0.58 -17.46
C CYS A 424 -6.21 0.88 -17.31
N MET A 425 -5.64 1.57 -16.33
CA MET A 425 -5.97 2.96 -16.02
C MET A 425 -4.69 3.75 -15.72
N PRO A 426 -3.81 4.06 -16.69
CA PRO A 426 -2.59 4.83 -16.40
C PRO A 426 -2.87 6.22 -15.83
N THR A 427 -4.01 6.79 -16.19
CA THR A 427 -4.57 8.00 -15.59
C THR A 427 -6.10 7.84 -15.53
N PHE A 428 -6.78 8.60 -14.68
CA PHE A 428 -8.24 8.57 -14.59
C PHE A 428 -8.98 9.01 -15.88
N ARG A 429 -8.27 9.58 -16.86
CA ARG A 429 -8.85 9.95 -18.17
C ARG A 429 -8.51 8.98 -19.29
N LYS A 430 -7.67 7.99 -19.02
CA LYS A 430 -7.19 7.02 -20.00
C LYS A 430 -7.43 5.64 -19.44
N GLN A 431 -8.61 5.10 -19.75
CA GLN A 431 -9.07 3.81 -19.27
C GLN A 431 -9.33 2.90 -20.48
N PHE A 432 -8.82 1.67 -20.44
CA PHE A 432 -9.04 0.68 -21.49
C PHE A 432 -8.78 -0.73 -20.96
N TRP A 433 -9.41 -1.73 -21.57
CA TRP A 433 -9.24 -3.13 -21.18
C TRP A 433 -8.02 -3.74 -21.87
N ARG A 434 -7.27 -4.57 -21.14
CA ARG A 434 -6.14 -5.37 -21.66
C ARG A 434 -6.21 -6.79 -21.11
N PRO A 435 -5.60 -7.79 -21.78
CA PRO A 435 -5.45 -9.12 -21.21
C PRO A 435 -4.78 -9.05 -19.83
N TRP A 436 -5.28 -9.80 -18.85
CA TRP A 436 -4.77 -9.73 -17.48
C TRP A 436 -3.26 -9.99 -17.38
N ASN A 437 -2.74 -10.86 -18.25
CA ASN A 437 -1.35 -11.28 -18.32
C ASN A 437 -0.47 -10.44 -19.27
N GLU A 438 -0.99 -9.34 -19.85
CA GLU A 438 -0.25 -8.50 -20.79
C GLU A 438 1.14 -8.10 -20.25
N GLY A 439 2.22 -8.41 -20.97
CA GLY A 439 3.58 -8.02 -20.56
C GLY A 439 4.26 -8.95 -19.55
N LEU A 440 3.55 -9.96 -19.04
CA LEU A 440 4.22 -11.12 -18.44
C LEU A 440 4.87 -11.92 -19.56
N LYS A 441 6.10 -12.40 -19.35
CA LYS A 441 6.68 -13.37 -20.27
C LYS A 441 5.87 -14.65 -20.12
N THR A 442 5.23 -15.10 -21.19
CA THR A 442 4.70 -16.46 -21.23
C THR A 442 5.86 -17.42 -21.00
N ASN A 443 5.68 -18.43 -20.15
CA ASN A 443 6.60 -19.56 -20.02
C ASN A 443 6.56 -20.43 -21.30
N GLU A 444 6.64 -19.82 -22.48
CA GLU A 444 6.91 -20.50 -23.73
C GLU A 444 8.43 -20.55 -23.89
N GLY A 445 9.06 -21.51 -23.21
CA GLY A 445 10.48 -21.84 -23.38
C GLY A 445 11.30 -21.92 -22.10
N LEU A 446 11.01 -22.92 -21.27
CA LEU A 446 12.01 -23.62 -20.46
C LEU A 446 12.05 -25.08 -20.91
#